data_AF-A0A2M7RM07-F1
#
_entry.id   AF-A0A2M7RM07-F1
#
_cell.length_a   1.000
_cell.length_b   1.000
_cell.length_c   1.000
_cell.angle_alpha   90.00
_cell.angle_beta   90.00
_cell.angle_gamma   90.00
#
_symmetry.space_group_name_H-M   'P 1'
#
loop_
_entity.id
_entity.type
_entity.pdbx_description
1 polymer ?
#
loop_
_entity_poly.entity_id
_entity_poly.type
_entity_poly.pdbx_seq_one_letter_code
_entity_poly.pdbx_strand_id
1 'polypeptide(L)'
;MKKYPKEKIYNKLVRDRIPEIIEQDGIIAETKILSNDEFLSSLKKKILEEGKEFVEAVEEIEVKKEMADILEILYSFAEERGISLDEVESIRKERAEKRGRFKERIFLIGTKEKN
;
A
#
# COMPACT_ATOMS: atom_id res chain seq x y z
N MET A 1 15.90 -26.81 30.00
CA MET A 1 16.17 -25.50 29.35
C MET A 1 14.91 -24.65 29.43
N LYS A 2 14.96 -23.48 30.08
CA LYS A 2 13.86 -22.50 30.00
C LYS A 2 13.82 -21.98 28.55
N LYS A 3 12.76 -22.27 27.81
CA LYS A 3 12.55 -21.81 26.44
C LYS A 3 11.99 -20.39 26.56
N TYR A 4 12.86 -19.39 26.48
CA TYR A 4 12.41 -18.00 26.44
C TYR A 4 11.57 -17.78 25.18
N PRO A 5 10.45 -17.04 25.26
CA PRO A 5 9.66 -16.74 24.07
C PRO A 5 10.54 -16.02 23.04
N LYS A 6 10.43 -16.43 21.77
CA LYS A 6 11.19 -15.83 20.68
C LYS A 6 10.48 -14.53 20.28
N GLU A 7 11.11 -13.40 20.58
CA GLU A 7 10.62 -12.09 20.18
C GLU A 7 10.89 -11.85 18.68
N LYS A 8 9.93 -11.24 17.98
CA LYS A 8 10.07 -10.83 16.58
C LYS A 8 9.62 -9.38 16.43
N ILE A 9 10.55 -8.53 16.02
CA ILE A 9 10.33 -7.10 15.83
C ILE A 9 9.99 -6.85 14.35
N TYR A 10 8.85 -6.22 14.10
CA TYR A 10 8.34 -5.96 12.74
C TYR A 10 8.51 -4.51 12.28
N ASN A 11 8.27 -3.54 13.16
CA ASN A 11 8.35 -2.10 12.86
C ASN A 11 7.59 -1.69 11.58
N LYS A 12 6.33 -2.13 11.45
CA LYS A 12 5.48 -1.83 10.30
C LYS A 12 4.10 -1.33 10.71
N LEU A 13 3.49 -0.56 9.82
CA LEU A 13 2.09 -0.16 9.96
C LEU A 13 1.21 -1.39 9.72
N VAL A 14 0.18 -1.55 10.55
CA VAL A 14 -0.82 -2.61 10.44
C VAL A 14 -2.22 -1.99 10.47
N ARG A 15 -3.22 -2.69 9.94
CA ARG A 15 -4.63 -2.28 10.09
C ARG A 15 -5.04 -2.36 11.57
N ASP A 16 -6.00 -1.55 11.95
CA ASP A 16 -6.40 -1.35 13.35
C ASP A 16 -6.72 -2.63 14.10
N ARG A 17 -7.30 -3.62 13.41
CA ARG A 17 -7.74 -4.89 14.01
C ARG A 17 -6.68 -5.98 14.08
N ILE A 18 -5.48 -5.74 13.54
CA ILE A 18 -4.40 -6.73 13.50
C ILE A 18 -3.86 -7.06 14.89
N PRO A 19 -3.65 -6.10 15.81
CA PRO A 19 -3.24 -6.42 17.18
C PRO A 19 -4.20 -7.38 17.88
N GLU A 20 -5.51 -7.17 17.78
CA GLU A 20 -6.52 -8.03 18.41
C GLU A 20 -6.54 -9.44 17.79
N ILE A 21 -6.33 -9.54 16.48
CA ILE A 21 -6.22 -10.84 15.80
C ILE A 21 -4.97 -11.59 16.30
N ILE A 22 -3.83 -10.90 16.46
CA ILE A 22 -2.59 -11.49 17.01
C ILE A 22 -2.82 -11.98 18.45
N GLU A 23 -3.52 -11.20 19.26
CA GLU A 23 -3.84 -11.55 20.66
C GLU A 23 -4.80 -12.74 20.76
N GLN A 24 -5.75 -12.88 19.84
CA GLN A 24 -6.64 -14.05 19.75
C GLN A 24 -5.89 -15.35 19.48
N ASP A 25 -4.75 -15.27 18.78
CA ASP A 25 -3.85 -16.41 18.55
C ASP A 25 -2.93 -16.70 19.77
N GLY A 26 -3.15 -16.02 20.90
CA GLY A 26 -2.37 -16.19 22.12
C GLY A 26 -0.97 -15.56 22.07
N ILE A 27 -0.73 -14.66 21.11
CA ILE A 27 0.53 -13.92 20.95
C ILE A 27 0.35 -12.50 21.50
N ILE A 28 1.32 -12.01 22.27
CA ILE A 28 1.28 -10.63 22.78
C ILE A 28 1.64 -9.67 21.65
N ALA A 29 0.76 -8.70 21.36
CA ALA A 29 1.01 -7.63 20.40
C ALA A 29 1.53 -6.37 21.10
N GLU A 30 2.75 -5.94 20.79
CA GLU A 30 3.27 -4.64 21.22
C GLU A 30 3.00 -3.58 20.14
N THR A 31 2.28 -2.52 20.51
CA THR A 31 1.85 -1.47 19.57
C THR A 31 2.11 -0.07 20.10
N LYS A 32 2.18 0.90 19.18
CA LYS A 32 2.15 2.33 19.50
C LYS A 32 1.25 3.06 18.50
N ILE A 33 0.58 4.11 18.97
CA ILE A 33 -0.12 5.04 18.09
C ILE A 33 0.90 6.04 17.53
N LEU A 34 0.86 6.25 16.22
CA LEU A 34 1.76 7.15 15.51
C LEU A 34 1.24 8.58 15.54
N SER A 35 2.14 9.56 15.58
CA SER A 35 1.80 10.94 15.22
C SER A 35 1.47 11.04 13.72
N ASN A 36 0.81 12.12 13.30
CA ASN A 36 0.43 12.34 11.89
C ASN A 36 1.62 12.24 10.94
N ASP A 37 2.77 12.84 11.30
CA ASP A 37 3.99 12.78 10.48
C ASP A 37 4.59 11.37 10.40
N GLU A 38 4.63 10.65 11.53
CA GLU A 38 5.06 9.25 11.56
C GLU A 38 4.11 8.36 10.75
N PHE A 39 2.80 8.62 10.82
CA PHE A 39 1.77 7.88 10.10
C PHE A 39 1.89 8.09 8.59
N LEU A 40 1.97 9.35 8.12
CA LEU A 40 2.19 9.67 6.70
C LEU A 40 3.49 9.06 6.16
N SER A 41 4.56 9.07 6.96
CA SER A 41 5.82 8.40 6.61
C SER A 41 5.65 6.88 6.53
N SER A 42 4.90 6.31 7.46
CA SER A 42 4.64 4.86 7.51
C SER A 42 3.71 4.39 6.38
N LEU A 43 2.71 5.17 5.98
CA LEU A 43 1.88 4.89 4.79
C LEU A 43 2.73 4.82 3.51
N LYS A 44 3.71 5.73 3.36
CA LYS A 44 4.66 5.70 2.22
C LYS A 44 5.59 4.48 2.25
N LYS A 45 5.95 3.98 3.42
CA LYS A 45 6.69 2.71 3.53
C LYS A 45 5.78 1.53 3.21
N LYS A 46 4.54 1.58 3.70
CA LYS A 46 3.55 0.53 3.53
C LYS A 46 3.17 0.34 2.07
N ILE A 47 3.01 1.41 1.28
CA ILE A 47 2.74 1.27 -0.17
C ILE A 47 3.90 0.60 -0.93
N LEU A 48 5.14 0.71 -0.45
CA LEU A 48 6.29 0.00 -1.03
C LEU A 48 6.31 -1.47 -0.62
N GLU A 49 5.91 -1.78 0.62
CA GLU A 49 5.70 -3.15 1.10
C GLU A 49 4.63 -3.85 0.26
N GLU A 50 3.40 -3.32 0.22
CA GLU A 50 2.29 -3.96 -0.51
C GLU A 50 2.49 -3.91 -2.03
N GLY A 51 3.18 -2.88 -2.54
CA GLY A 51 3.58 -2.82 -3.94
C GLY A 51 4.56 -3.93 -4.32
N LYS A 52 5.45 -4.32 -3.41
CA LYS A 52 6.34 -5.46 -3.60
C LYS A 52 5.57 -6.77 -3.49
N GLU A 53 4.69 -6.91 -2.50
CA GLU A 53 3.83 -8.09 -2.36
C GLU A 53 2.95 -8.28 -3.62
N PHE A 54 2.39 -7.19 -4.18
CA PHE A 54 1.62 -7.22 -5.43
C PHE A 54 2.45 -7.71 -6.64
N VAL A 55 3.73 -7.33 -6.71
CA VAL A 55 4.64 -7.79 -7.78
C VAL A 55 5.01 -9.27 -7.61
N GLU A 56 5.10 -9.75 -6.37
CA GLU A 56 5.47 -11.12 -6.03
C GLU A 56 4.27 -12.09 -6.03
N ALA A 57 3.04 -11.56 -5.91
CA ALA A 57 1.81 -12.34 -5.88
C ALA A 57 1.60 -13.13 -7.19
N VAL A 58 1.37 -14.44 -7.05
CA VAL A 58 1.15 -15.35 -8.18
C VAL A 58 -0.32 -15.73 -8.29
N GLU A 59 -0.95 -16.02 -7.16
CA GLU A 59 -2.34 -16.46 -7.14
C GLU A 59 -3.30 -15.28 -7.24
N GLU A 60 -4.40 -15.44 -7.97
CA GLU A 60 -5.37 -14.36 -8.20
C GLU A 60 -5.92 -13.78 -6.88
N ILE A 61 -6.06 -14.64 -5.86
CA ILE A 61 -6.53 -14.22 -4.54
C ILE A 61 -5.53 -13.30 -3.82
N GLU A 62 -4.23 -13.56 -3.97
CA GLU A 62 -3.16 -12.73 -3.41
C GLU A 62 -3.10 -11.41 -4.16
N VAL A 63 -3.15 -11.44 -5.49
CA VAL A 63 -3.19 -10.23 -6.33
C VAL A 63 -4.35 -9.31 -5.91
N LYS A 64 -5.55 -9.88 -5.71
CA LYS A 64 -6.72 -9.11 -5.26
C LYS A 64 -6.54 -8.54 -3.86
N LYS A 65 -5.94 -9.29 -2.94
CA LYS A 65 -5.62 -8.83 -1.58
C LYS A 65 -4.67 -7.63 -1.64
N GLU A 66 -3.56 -7.75 -2.36
CA GLU A 66 -2.58 -6.66 -2.43
C GLU A 66 -3.12 -5.43 -3.16
N MET A 67 -3.99 -5.60 -4.17
CA MET A 67 -4.72 -4.48 -4.77
C MET A 67 -5.61 -3.76 -3.75
N ALA A 68 -6.30 -4.51 -2.89
CA ALA A 68 -7.16 -3.93 -1.85
C ALA A 68 -6.34 -3.20 -0.77
N ASP A 69 -5.18 -3.74 -0.38
CA ASP A 69 -4.28 -3.11 0.57
C ASP A 69 -3.66 -1.82 -0.02
N ILE A 70 -3.26 -1.81 -1.29
CA ILE A 70 -2.80 -0.59 -1.97
C ILE A 70 -3.92 0.46 -2.02
N LEU A 71 -5.17 0.05 -2.29
CA LEU A 71 -6.31 0.97 -2.28
C LEU A 71 -6.53 1.56 -0.90
N GLU A 72 -6.57 0.75 0.16
CA GLU A 72 -6.71 1.22 1.55
C GLU A 72 -5.69 2.31 1.87
N ILE A 73 -4.42 2.09 1.51
CA ILE A 73 -3.35 3.06 1.76
C ILE A 73 -3.60 4.39 1.03
N LEU A 74 -4.11 4.35 -0.20
CA LEU A 74 -4.47 5.57 -0.94
C LEU A 74 -5.63 6.32 -0.28
N TYR A 75 -6.62 5.60 0.25
CA TYR A 75 -7.73 6.19 1.00
C TYR A 75 -7.22 6.85 2.30
N SER A 76 -6.45 6.13 3.11
CA SER A 76 -5.90 6.68 4.36
C SER A 76 -5.00 7.89 4.11
N PHE A 77 -4.19 7.86 3.04
CA PHE A 77 -3.33 8.98 2.68
C PHE A 77 -4.13 10.20 2.22
N ALA A 78 -5.23 9.98 1.49
CA ALA A 78 -6.11 11.04 1.06
C ALA A 78 -6.82 11.69 2.25
N GLU A 79 -7.37 10.88 3.16
CA GLU A 79 -8.01 11.34 4.40
C GLU A 79 -7.06 12.19 5.25
N GLU A 80 -5.87 11.67 5.55
CA GLU A 80 -4.88 12.36 6.40
C GLU A 80 -4.37 13.68 5.76
N ARG A 81 -4.42 13.79 4.43
CA ARG A 81 -4.04 15.01 3.69
C ARG A 81 -5.21 15.94 3.36
N GLY A 82 -6.44 15.54 3.66
CA GLY A 82 -7.65 16.26 3.21
C GLY A 82 -7.79 16.31 1.69
N ILE A 83 -7.28 15.30 0.97
CA ILE A 83 -7.40 15.18 -0.50
C ILE A 83 -8.73 14.49 -0.83
N SER A 84 -9.48 15.06 -1.77
CA SER A 84 -10.69 14.41 -2.29
C SER A 84 -10.33 13.32 -3.29
N LEU A 85 -10.85 12.11 -3.08
CA LEU A 85 -10.68 11.02 -4.05
C LEU A 85 -11.45 11.26 -5.35
N ASP A 86 -12.54 12.05 -5.32
CA ASP A 86 -13.23 12.47 -6.53
C ASP A 86 -12.37 13.41 -7.38
N GLU A 87 -11.55 14.25 -6.73
CA GLU A 87 -10.57 15.10 -7.42
C GLU A 87 -9.48 14.23 -8.07
N VAL A 88 -8.93 13.26 -7.33
CA VAL A 88 -7.93 12.31 -7.85
C VAL A 88 -8.49 11.53 -9.04
N GLU A 89 -9.75 11.08 -8.96
CA GLU A 89 -10.43 10.38 -10.04
C GLU A 89 -10.66 11.28 -11.26
N SER A 90 -10.98 12.56 -11.04
CA SER A 90 -11.11 13.54 -12.11
C SER A 90 -9.78 13.77 -12.84
N ILE A 91 -8.68 13.91 -12.09
CA ILE A 91 -7.33 14.01 -12.65
C ILE A 91 -6.98 12.74 -13.45
N ARG A 92 -7.34 11.55 -12.94
CA ARG A 92 -7.12 10.27 -13.65
C ARG A 92 -7.89 10.21 -14.97
N LYS A 93 -9.15 10.67 -15.01
CA LYS A 93 -9.97 10.75 -16.22
C LYS A 93 -9.39 11.75 -17.23
N GLU A 94 -9.03 12.95 -16.79
CA GLU A 94 -8.41 13.98 -17.64
C GLU A 94 -7.10 13.46 -18.27
N ARG A 95 -6.25 12.80 -17.49
CA ARG A 95 -5.02 12.18 -18.02
C ARG A 95 -5.32 11.08 -19.03
N ALA A 96 -6.37 10.30 -18.80
CA ALA A 96 -6.78 9.27 -19.73
C ALA A 96 -7.30 9.83 -21.08
N GLU A 97 -7.96 10.98 -21.05
CA GLU A 97 -8.38 11.70 -22.27
C GLU A 97 -7.19 12.31 -23.00
N LYS A 98 -6.31 13.01 -22.26
CA LYS A 98 -5.17 13.73 -22.85
C LYS A 98 -4.02 12.83 -23.29
N ARG A 99 -3.77 11.73 -22.58
CA ARG A 99 -2.57 10.87 -22.76
C ARG A 99 -2.91 9.42 -23.09
N GLY A 100 -4.19 9.09 -23.19
CA GLY A 100 -4.65 7.72 -23.37
C GLY A 100 -4.57 6.89 -22.08
N ARG A 101 -4.90 5.60 -22.22
CA ARG A 101 -4.84 4.60 -21.16
C ARG A 101 -3.85 3.50 -21.56
N PHE A 102 -3.57 2.58 -20.65
CA PHE A 102 -2.78 1.38 -20.95
C PHE A 102 -3.52 0.32 -21.79
N LYS A 103 -4.61 0.68 -22.47
CA LYS A 103 -5.45 -0.25 -23.26
C LYS A 103 -4.72 -0.84 -24.47
N GLU A 104 -3.93 -0.01 -25.14
CA GLU A 104 -3.18 -0.40 -26.35
C GLU A 104 -1.89 -1.19 -26.04
N ARG A 105 -1.55 -1.39 -24.75
CA ARG A 105 -0.38 -2.17 -24.30
C ARG A 105 0.95 -1.70 -24.92
N ILE A 106 1.08 -0.40 -25.15
CA ILE A 106 2.26 0.20 -25.78
C ILE A 106 3.43 0.20 -24.80
N PHE A 107 4.56 -0.38 -25.20
CA PHE A 107 5.84 -0.32 -24.49
C PHE A 107 6.85 0.48 -25.33
N LEU A 108 7.38 1.57 -24.76
CA LEU A 108 8.33 2.44 -25.45
C LEU A 108 9.74 1.83 -25.41
N ILE A 109 10.30 1.49 -26.58
CA ILE A 109 11.65 0.91 -26.69
C ILE A 109 12.75 1.98 -26.81
N GLY A 110 12.45 3.12 -27.42
CA GLY A 110 13.43 4.19 -27.60
C GLY A 110 12.85 5.37 -28.38
N THR A 111 13.54 6.49 -28.35
CA THR A 111 13.21 7.69 -29.13
C THR A 111 14.43 8.13 -29.92
N LYS A 112 14.21 8.79 -31.05
CA LYS A 112 15.25 9.44 -31.87
C LYS A 112 14.72 10.79 -32.30
N GLU A 113 15.58 11.79 -32.33
CA GLU A 113 15.24 13.11 -32.86
C GLU A 113 14.96 13.00 -34.37
N LYS A 114 14.02 13.81 -34.87
CA LYS A 114 13.82 13.97 -36.31
C LYS A 114 14.81 15.03 -36.80
N ASN A 115 15.73 14.62 -37.67
CA ASN A 115 16.54 15.54 -38.47
C ASN A 115 15.68 16.36 -39.42
#